data_AF-A0A966USX7-F1
#
_entry.id   AF-A0A966USX7-F1
#
_cell.length_a   1.000
_cell.length_b   1.000
_cell.length_c   1.000
_cell.angle_alpha   90.00
_cell.angle_beta   90.00
_cell.angle_gamma   90.00
#
_symmetry.space_group_name_H-M   'P 1'
#
loop_
_entity.id
_entity.type
_entity.pdbx_description
1 polymer ?
#
loop_
_entity_poly.entity_id
_entity_poly.type
_entity_poly.pdbx_seq_one_letter_code
_entity_poly.pdbx_strand_id
1 'polypeptide(L)'
;MGGVAALSLLGLVAIAFGVFRPGDLPGTEAVQGGGKSALAEMKQKWTAIEKRITEVGGQKKGMASGGLEKHRVLVSRTLVFLPKQAEPVQPLNPAQVTEDGIEVGWKLKYGFSPEDPEVASQDEDQDGFTNKEEYDKKTDPRDPASSPSKWVKVRISSVDKKMLVVSFTGKSQGQYTLRFKLGKDGKNTEESVVVGDKLWVVQGGTGIVKIFKGEGQEAAKEGAKKLECPHIIPLVVKEYKEDRGKRIDPTTQTQNEFDDSLLILERQDGLAGLVKVMLNEGNISRGAVWNVGDVRLVSSVPGEGEMGPYRVGQAFDYAGKKFVVIGATPSKVSLEIRPGGEVVDILPKTP
;
A
#
# COMPACT_ATOMS: atom_id res chain seq x y z
N MET A 1 -25.25 31.04 -11.13
CA MET A 1 -26.22 31.95 -10.50
C MET A 1 -27.37 31.07 -10.04
N GLY A 2 -27.38 30.51 -8.84
CA GLY A 2 -27.45 31.19 -7.53
C GLY A 2 -28.94 31.18 -7.12
N GLY A 3 -29.39 30.72 -5.96
CA GLY A 3 -28.84 30.06 -4.77
C GLY A 3 -30.02 29.89 -3.79
N VAL A 4 -29.84 29.07 -2.74
CA VAL A 4 -30.50 29.12 -1.40
C VAL A 4 -32.05 28.99 -1.40
N ALA A 5 -32.71 28.07 -0.68
CA ALA A 5 -32.69 27.91 0.77
C ALA A 5 -33.37 26.59 1.21
N ALA A 6 -32.79 25.94 2.22
CA ALA A 6 -33.49 25.00 3.08
C ALA A 6 -34.53 25.73 3.94
N LEU A 7 -35.65 25.09 4.24
CA LEU A 7 -36.49 25.42 5.39
C LEU A 7 -37.09 24.12 5.94
N SER A 8 -36.29 23.43 6.73
CA SER A 8 -36.73 22.54 7.79
C SER A 8 -37.53 23.38 8.79
N LEU A 9 -38.84 23.14 8.89
CA LEU A 9 -39.67 23.67 9.96
C LEU A 9 -40.17 22.51 10.81
N LEU A 10 -39.42 22.28 11.88
CA LEU A 10 -39.88 21.71 13.15
C LEU A 10 -41.23 22.32 13.51
N GLY A 11 -42.30 21.54 13.38
CA GLY A 11 -43.63 21.91 13.82
C GLY A 11 -44.07 21.01 14.97
N LEU A 12 -43.96 21.53 16.19
CA LEU A 12 -44.58 21.01 17.41
C LEU A 12 -46.01 20.52 17.14
N VAL A 13 -46.23 19.21 17.10
CA VAL A 13 -47.58 18.64 17.13
C VAL A 13 -48.03 18.63 18.59
N ALA A 14 -48.47 19.79 19.09
CA ALA A 14 -49.31 19.85 20.27
C ALA A 14 -50.67 19.26 19.90
N ILE A 15 -50.82 17.94 20.03
CA ILE A 15 -52.10 17.26 19.85
C ILE A 15 -53.05 17.80 20.92
N ALA A 16 -54.02 18.62 20.49
CA ALA A 16 -55.10 19.10 21.32
C ALA A 16 -55.96 17.91 21.78
N PHE A 17 -55.61 17.34 22.95
CA PHE A 17 -56.37 16.27 23.55
C PHE A 17 -57.67 16.82 24.14
N GLY A 18 -58.80 16.43 23.54
CA GLY A 18 -60.13 16.69 24.06
C GLY A 18 -61.24 16.85 23.02
N VAL A 19 -60.91 17.02 21.73
CA VAL A 19 -61.92 17.34 20.69
C VAL A 19 -62.11 16.23 19.65
N PHE A 20 -61.12 15.38 19.38
CA PHE A 20 -61.20 14.38 18.30
C PHE A 20 -61.14 12.93 18.81
N ARG A 21 -61.95 12.04 18.20
CA ARG A 21 -61.91 10.60 18.49
C ARG A 21 -60.80 9.93 17.66
N PRO A 22 -60.26 8.79 18.11
CA PRO A 22 -59.28 8.03 17.33
C PRO A 22 -59.88 7.66 15.96
N GLY A 23 -59.26 8.10 14.87
CA GLY A 23 -59.73 7.89 13.48
C GLY A 23 -60.20 9.16 12.75
N ASP A 24 -60.37 10.29 13.44
CA ASP A 24 -60.81 11.55 12.80
C ASP A 24 -59.67 12.40 12.21
N LEU A 25 -58.42 11.96 12.34
CA LEU A 25 -57.27 12.62 11.71
C LEU A 25 -57.08 12.05 10.30
N PRO A 26 -57.04 12.89 9.25
CA PRO A 26 -56.82 12.39 7.90
C PRO A 26 -55.46 11.70 7.84
N GLY A 27 -55.46 10.45 7.39
CA GLY A 27 -54.23 9.69 7.15
C GLY A 27 -53.33 10.44 6.18
N THR A 28 -52.02 10.40 6.44
CA THR A 28 -51.01 10.86 5.50
C THR A 28 -50.86 9.84 4.38
N GLU A 29 -51.77 9.86 3.40
CA GLU A 29 -51.50 9.20 2.12
C GLU A 29 -50.59 10.11 1.30
N ALA A 30 -49.51 9.52 0.76
CA ALA A 30 -48.56 10.22 -0.08
C ALA A 30 -49.24 10.62 -1.40
N VAL A 31 -49.55 11.91 -1.55
CA VAL A 31 -50.06 12.46 -2.81
C VAL A 31 -48.89 12.71 -3.76
N GLN A 32 -48.74 11.83 -4.73
CA GLN A 32 -47.90 12.04 -5.91
C GLN A 32 -48.68 12.89 -6.92
N GLY A 33 -48.39 14.21 -6.98
CA GLY A 33 -48.77 15.08 -8.10
C GLY A 33 -49.63 16.31 -7.77
N GLY A 34 -49.26 17.48 -8.34
CA GLY A 34 -50.14 18.64 -8.57
C GLY A 34 -50.25 19.71 -7.48
N GLY A 35 -49.23 20.57 -7.36
CA GLY A 35 -49.04 21.57 -6.28
C GLY A 35 -49.97 22.79 -6.19
N LYS A 36 -51.29 22.67 -6.34
CA LYS A 36 -52.23 23.76 -5.93
C LYS A 36 -53.54 23.32 -5.27
N SER A 37 -54.05 22.10 -5.52
CA SER A 37 -55.35 21.70 -4.94
C SER A 37 -55.24 21.17 -3.51
N ALA A 38 -54.17 20.46 -3.16
CA ALA A 38 -53.98 19.91 -1.80
C ALA A 38 -53.84 21.00 -0.72
N LEU A 39 -53.19 22.13 -1.05
CA LEU A 39 -52.99 23.26 -0.14
C LEU A 39 -54.30 24.05 0.08
N ALA A 40 -55.18 24.08 -0.93
CA ALA A 40 -56.51 24.67 -0.82
C ALA A 40 -57.44 23.81 0.04
N GLU A 41 -57.39 22.49 -0.13
CA GLU A 41 -58.15 21.54 0.70
C GLU A 41 -57.68 21.56 2.16
N MET A 42 -56.38 21.65 2.41
CA MET A 42 -55.83 21.71 3.76
C MET A 42 -56.23 23.01 4.49
N LYS A 43 -56.27 24.15 3.79
CA LYS A 43 -56.75 25.43 4.34
C LYS A 43 -58.25 25.43 4.63
N GLN A 44 -59.07 24.81 3.79
CA GLN A 44 -60.50 24.65 4.06
C GLN A 44 -60.76 23.73 5.26
N LYS A 45 -60.00 22.64 5.38
CA LYS A 45 -60.08 21.75 6.55
C LYS A 45 -59.64 22.44 7.83
N TRP A 46 -58.62 23.32 7.76
CA TRP A 46 -58.14 24.07 8.93
C TRP A 46 -59.14 25.14 9.43
N THR A 47 -59.76 25.88 8.51
CA THR A 47 -60.79 26.89 8.87
C THR A 47 -62.06 26.25 9.45
N ALA A 48 -62.41 25.03 9.03
CA ALA A 48 -63.50 24.26 9.63
C ALA A 48 -63.18 23.80 11.08
N ILE A 49 -61.92 23.49 11.38
CA ILE A 49 -61.47 23.10 12.72
C ILE A 49 -61.46 24.31 13.66
N GLU A 50 -60.96 25.46 13.21
CA GLU A 50 -60.98 26.70 14.00
C GLU A 50 -62.42 27.09 14.38
N LYS A 51 -63.38 26.98 13.45
CA LYS A 51 -64.78 27.31 13.71
C LYS A 51 -65.42 26.41 14.79
N ARG A 52 -65.09 25.11 14.80
CA ARG A 52 -65.55 24.16 15.81
C ARG A 52 -64.94 24.41 17.19
N ILE A 53 -63.67 24.84 17.25
CA ILE A 53 -63.01 25.18 18.52
C ILE A 53 -63.71 26.39 19.16
N THR A 54 -64.11 27.38 18.36
CA THR A 54 -64.79 28.59 18.85
C THR A 54 -66.23 28.32 19.29
N GLU A 55 -66.98 27.42 18.62
CA GLU A 55 -68.32 27.00 19.03
C GLU A 55 -68.32 26.22 20.35
N VAL A 56 -67.34 25.33 20.56
CA VAL A 56 -67.19 24.55 21.81
C VAL A 56 -66.70 25.43 22.97
N GLY A 57 -65.93 26.48 22.69
CA GLY A 57 -65.51 27.47 23.68
C GLY A 57 -66.66 28.28 24.29
N GLY A 58 -67.77 28.47 23.56
CA GLY A 58 -68.93 29.25 23.99
C GLY A 58 -69.83 28.56 25.03
N GLN A 59 -69.72 27.24 25.22
CA GLN A 59 -70.59 26.49 26.16
C GLN A 59 -70.09 26.43 27.61
N LYS A 60 -68.97 27.09 27.96
CA LYS A 60 -68.47 27.16 29.35
C LYS A 60 -69.12 28.28 30.19
N LYS A 61 -70.44 28.43 30.15
CA LYS A 61 -71.18 29.20 31.17
C LYS A 61 -72.14 28.26 31.90
N GLY A 62 -71.63 27.63 32.96
CA GLY A 62 -72.45 26.84 33.88
C GLY A 62 -71.85 25.50 34.26
N MET A 63 -70.72 25.51 34.97
CA MET A 63 -70.43 24.41 35.91
C MET A 63 -69.72 25.01 37.11
N ALA A 64 -70.53 25.36 38.10
CA ALA A 64 -70.11 25.83 39.40
C ALA A 64 -69.41 24.72 40.19
N SER A 65 -68.52 25.18 41.05
CA SER A 65 -67.77 24.48 42.11
C SER A 65 -68.59 23.44 42.89
N GLY A 66 -68.02 22.24 43.05
CA GLY A 66 -68.48 21.28 44.06
C GLY A 66 -67.72 19.95 44.06
N GLY A 67 -66.78 19.81 45.00
CA GLY A 67 -66.48 18.52 45.65
C GLY A 67 -65.48 17.57 44.98
N LEU A 68 -64.50 17.18 45.80
CA LEU A 68 -63.62 16.00 45.75
C LEU A 68 -62.30 16.14 44.96
N GLU A 69 -61.24 16.32 45.75
CA GLU A 69 -59.85 16.00 45.44
C GLU A 69 -59.73 14.64 44.73
N LYS A 70 -59.48 14.67 43.43
CA LYS A 70 -58.86 13.56 42.71
C LYS A 70 -57.76 14.16 41.84
N HIS A 71 -56.53 14.13 42.35
CA HIS A 71 -55.37 14.35 41.52
C HIS A 71 -55.44 13.38 40.33
N ARG A 72 -55.50 13.93 39.11
CA ARG A 72 -55.40 13.12 37.90
C ARG A 72 -53.96 12.61 37.81
N VAL A 73 -53.71 11.41 38.30
CA VAL A 73 -52.43 10.73 38.12
C VAL A 73 -52.33 10.35 36.64
N LEU A 74 -51.46 11.04 35.91
CA LEU A 74 -51.04 10.59 34.58
C LEU A 74 -50.13 9.39 34.78
N VAL A 75 -50.66 8.19 34.58
CA VAL A 75 -49.84 6.99 34.46
C VAL A 75 -49.42 6.89 32.99
N SER A 76 -48.22 7.37 32.63
CA SER A 76 -47.61 6.97 31.38
C SER A 76 -47.15 5.52 31.52
N ARG A 77 -47.72 4.63 30.71
CA ARG A 77 -47.22 3.26 30.57
C ARG A 77 -46.55 3.20 29.21
N THR A 78 -45.24 2.93 29.18
CA THR A 78 -44.55 2.63 27.93
C THR A 78 -45.07 1.30 27.43
N LEU A 79 -45.91 1.32 26.40
CA LEU A 79 -46.36 0.11 25.72
C LEU A 79 -45.30 -0.27 24.68
N VAL A 80 -44.47 -1.26 25.00
CA VAL A 80 -43.55 -1.86 24.02
C VAL A 80 -44.35 -2.90 23.23
N PHE A 81 -44.61 -2.61 21.95
CA PHE A 81 -45.22 -3.57 21.03
C PHE A 81 -44.16 -4.60 20.62
N LEU A 82 -44.16 -5.78 21.26
CA LEU A 82 -43.39 -6.92 20.79
C LEU A 82 -44.23 -7.64 19.72
N PRO A 83 -43.70 -7.90 18.50
CA PRO A 83 -44.44 -8.63 17.47
C PRO A 83 -44.87 -10.02 17.98
N LYS A 84 -46.01 -10.53 17.49
CA LYS A 84 -46.59 -11.82 17.92
C LYS A 84 -45.66 -13.02 17.73
N GLN A 85 -44.68 -12.90 16.83
CA GLN A 85 -43.52 -13.77 16.72
C GLN A 85 -42.25 -12.89 16.75
N ALA A 86 -41.99 -12.24 17.88
CA ALA A 86 -40.67 -11.69 18.10
C ALA A 86 -39.69 -12.86 18.12
N GLU A 87 -38.93 -13.03 17.04
CA GLU A 87 -37.76 -13.88 17.10
C GLU A 87 -36.93 -13.38 18.29
N PRO A 88 -36.49 -14.27 19.21
CA PRO A 88 -35.59 -13.87 20.26
C PRO A 88 -34.44 -13.11 19.62
N VAL A 89 -34.05 -11.96 20.20
CA VAL A 89 -32.80 -11.30 19.80
C VAL A 89 -31.72 -12.36 19.94
N GLN A 90 -31.26 -12.89 18.81
CA GLN A 90 -30.28 -13.95 18.85
C GLN A 90 -29.00 -13.32 19.40
N PRO A 91 -28.40 -13.88 20.46
CA PRO A 91 -27.13 -13.39 20.93
C PRO A 91 -26.14 -13.48 19.76
N LEU A 92 -25.51 -12.35 19.46
CA LEU A 92 -24.45 -12.29 18.45
C LEU A 92 -23.43 -13.38 18.76
N ASN A 93 -23.26 -14.33 17.84
CA ASN A 93 -22.29 -15.39 18.00
C ASN A 93 -20.89 -14.82 17.75
N PRO A 94 -20.00 -14.75 18.76
CA PRO A 94 -18.68 -14.13 18.59
C PRO A 94 -17.81 -14.84 17.55
N ALA A 95 -18.02 -16.14 17.33
CA ALA A 95 -17.26 -16.93 16.36
C ALA A 95 -17.84 -16.87 14.93
N GLN A 96 -18.93 -16.13 14.72
CA GLN A 96 -19.50 -15.96 13.39
C GLN A 96 -18.60 -15.03 12.56
N VAL A 97 -18.27 -15.45 11.35
CA VAL A 97 -17.58 -14.62 10.35
C VAL A 97 -18.63 -13.81 9.60
N THR A 98 -18.46 -12.49 9.56
CA THR A 98 -19.34 -11.57 8.82
C THR A 98 -19.00 -11.55 7.33
N GLU A 99 -19.82 -10.89 6.50
CA GLU A 99 -19.67 -10.90 5.03
C GLU A 99 -18.32 -10.36 4.53
N ASP A 100 -17.69 -9.49 5.31
CA ASP A 100 -16.36 -8.91 5.07
C ASP A 100 -15.20 -9.79 5.55
N GLY A 101 -15.51 -10.97 6.09
CA GLY A 101 -14.54 -11.99 6.49
C GLY A 101 -13.85 -11.70 7.83
N ILE A 102 -14.44 -10.86 8.69
CA ILE A 102 -13.98 -10.58 10.04
C ILE A 102 -14.92 -11.27 11.04
N GLU A 103 -14.42 -11.73 12.18
CA GLU A 103 -15.28 -12.33 13.22
C GLU A 103 -16.09 -11.26 13.97
N VAL A 104 -17.36 -11.56 14.27
CA VAL A 104 -18.25 -10.73 15.10
C VAL A 104 -17.58 -10.39 16.43
N GLY A 105 -16.92 -11.35 17.07
CA GLY A 105 -16.24 -11.15 18.36
C GLY A 105 -15.10 -10.14 18.27
N TRP A 106 -14.36 -10.12 17.16
CA TRP A 106 -13.32 -9.12 16.92
C TRP A 106 -13.91 -7.74 16.71
N LYS A 107 -14.96 -7.62 15.89
CA LYS A 107 -15.68 -6.35 15.69
C LYS A 107 -16.20 -5.80 17.02
N LEU A 108 -16.84 -6.63 17.84
CA LEU A 108 -17.35 -6.25 19.16
C LEU A 108 -16.22 -5.84 20.13
N LYS A 109 -15.10 -6.57 20.15
CA LYS A 109 -13.94 -6.23 20.98
C LYS A 109 -13.44 -4.83 20.69
N TYR A 110 -13.40 -4.46 19.40
CA TYR A 110 -13.01 -3.15 18.93
C TYR A 110 -14.22 -2.25 18.64
N GLY A 111 -15.38 -2.46 19.30
CA GLY A 111 -16.52 -1.54 19.23
C GLY A 111 -17.05 -1.19 17.83
N PHE A 112 -16.74 -2.00 16.82
CA PHE A 112 -17.26 -1.88 15.47
C PHE A 112 -18.64 -2.54 15.37
N SER A 113 -19.48 -2.05 14.46
CA SER A 113 -20.78 -2.69 14.24
C SER A 113 -20.61 -4.01 13.49
N PRO A 114 -21.09 -5.16 14.03
CA PRO A 114 -20.98 -6.45 13.35
C PRO A 114 -21.70 -6.50 12.00
N GLU A 115 -22.75 -5.69 11.84
CA GLU A 115 -23.59 -5.65 10.63
C GLU A 115 -23.03 -4.75 9.52
N ASP A 116 -22.01 -3.94 9.83
CA ASP A 116 -21.39 -3.04 8.86
C ASP A 116 -20.28 -3.78 8.09
N PRO A 117 -20.46 -4.02 6.78
CA PRO A 117 -19.45 -4.67 5.95
C PRO A 117 -18.28 -3.74 5.60
N GLU A 118 -18.44 -2.42 5.73
CA GLU A 118 -17.38 -1.45 5.43
C GLU A 118 -16.31 -1.39 6.52
N VAL A 119 -16.55 -1.99 7.69
CA VAL A 119 -15.56 -2.07 8.76
C VAL A 119 -14.24 -2.64 8.24
N ALA A 120 -14.27 -3.67 7.39
CA ALA A 120 -13.05 -4.26 6.85
C ALA A 120 -12.19 -3.34 5.97
N SER A 121 -12.79 -2.35 5.31
CA SER A 121 -12.11 -1.43 4.39
C SER A 121 -11.63 -0.14 5.09
N GLN A 122 -12.12 0.11 6.31
CA GLN A 122 -11.76 1.26 7.13
C GLN A 122 -10.37 1.10 7.75
N ASP A 123 -9.72 2.24 7.96
CA ASP A 123 -8.45 2.43 8.66
C ASP A 123 -8.75 3.43 9.79
N GLU A 124 -9.04 2.90 10.99
CA GLU A 124 -9.60 3.67 12.10
C GLU A 124 -8.52 4.53 12.80
N ASP A 125 -7.28 4.05 12.83
CA ASP A 125 -6.17 4.71 13.50
C ASP A 125 -5.21 5.46 12.54
N GLN A 126 -5.49 5.37 11.24
CA GLN A 126 -4.85 6.10 10.14
C GLN A 126 -3.38 5.73 9.94
N ASP A 127 -3.01 4.50 10.25
CA ASP A 127 -1.66 3.99 10.11
C ASP A 127 -1.35 3.46 8.69
N GLY A 128 -2.35 3.39 7.81
CA GLY A 128 -2.27 2.92 6.43
C GLY A 128 -2.67 1.44 6.22
N PHE A 129 -3.12 0.75 7.25
CA PHE A 129 -3.64 -0.62 7.21
C PHE A 129 -5.15 -0.63 7.42
N THR A 130 -5.84 -1.51 6.70
CA THR A 130 -7.28 -1.66 6.95
C THR A 130 -7.52 -2.63 8.09
N ASN A 131 -8.65 -2.46 8.78
CA ASN A 131 -9.09 -3.34 9.87
C ASN A 131 -9.03 -4.83 9.49
N LYS A 132 -9.26 -5.18 8.21
CA LYS A 132 -9.12 -6.54 7.71
C LYS A 132 -7.67 -7.04 7.72
N GLU A 133 -6.73 -6.24 7.23
CA GLU A 133 -5.31 -6.61 7.20
C GLU A 133 -4.78 -6.80 8.62
N GLU A 134 -5.24 -5.96 9.53
CA GLU A 134 -4.92 -6.03 10.95
C GLU A 134 -5.56 -7.23 11.65
N TYR A 135 -6.82 -7.54 11.32
CA TYR A 135 -7.48 -8.77 11.77
C TYR A 135 -6.68 -10.01 11.38
N ASP A 136 -6.26 -10.11 10.12
CA ASP A 136 -5.47 -11.23 9.59
C ASP A 136 -4.09 -11.33 10.26
N LYS A 137 -3.52 -10.19 10.69
CA LYS A 137 -2.23 -10.11 11.39
C LYS A 137 -2.33 -10.09 12.91
N LYS A 138 -3.54 -10.12 13.46
CA LYS A 138 -3.85 -10.07 14.90
C LYS A 138 -3.26 -8.83 15.59
N THR A 139 -3.29 -7.71 14.90
CA THR A 139 -2.87 -6.40 15.42
C THR A 139 -4.07 -5.61 15.97
N ASP A 140 -3.85 -4.39 16.46
CA ASP A 140 -4.87 -3.62 17.18
C ASP A 140 -5.30 -2.42 16.32
N PRO A 141 -6.52 -2.42 15.78
CA PRO A 141 -7.00 -1.41 14.83
C PRO A 141 -7.28 -0.04 15.44
N ARG A 142 -6.95 0.14 16.71
CA ARG A 142 -7.06 1.43 17.42
C ARG A 142 -5.73 1.95 17.91
N ASP A 143 -4.65 1.22 17.70
CA ASP A 143 -3.33 1.62 18.14
C ASP A 143 -2.36 1.65 16.94
N PRO A 144 -2.01 2.85 16.44
CA PRO A 144 -1.10 2.99 15.31
C PRO A 144 0.28 2.36 15.52
N ALA A 145 0.67 2.11 16.77
CA ALA A 145 1.92 1.44 17.11
C ALA A 145 1.83 -0.10 17.01
N SER A 146 0.63 -0.65 17.08
CA SER A 146 0.34 -2.07 16.97
C SER A 146 -0.16 -2.37 15.56
N SER A 147 0.76 -2.33 14.60
CA SER A 147 0.45 -2.49 13.19
C SER A 147 1.33 -3.51 12.46
N PRO A 148 0.86 -4.06 11.32
CA PRO A 148 1.69 -4.92 10.50
C PRO A 148 2.93 -4.17 9.97
N SER A 149 3.94 -4.92 9.54
CA SER A 149 5.14 -4.27 8.99
C SER A 149 4.82 -3.50 7.70
N LYS A 150 5.08 -2.19 7.70
CA LYS A 150 4.82 -1.25 6.60
C LYS A 150 5.37 -1.67 5.23
N TRP A 151 6.43 -2.48 5.19
CA TRP A 151 6.99 -3.00 3.93
C TRP A 151 6.00 -3.81 3.10
N VAL A 152 4.95 -4.37 3.70
CA VAL A 152 3.88 -5.06 2.97
C VAL A 152 3.12 -4.12 2.01
N LYS A 153 3.12 -2.81 2.29
CA LYS A 153 2.48 -1.76 1.47
C LYS A 153 3.41 -1.15 0.43
N VAL A 154 4.66 -1.61 0.35
CA VAL A 154 5.62 -1.15 -0.64
C VAL A 154 5.28 -1.74 -2.01
N ARG A 155 5.34 -0.91 -3.05
CA ARG A 155 5.11 -1.27 -4.45
C ARG A 155 6.22 -0.70 -5.32
N ILE A 156 6.35 -1.22 -6.53
CA ILE A 156 7.28 -0.64 -7.52
C ILE A 156 6.67 0.66 -8.05
N SER A 157 7.43 1.76 -7.99
CA SER A 157 7.12 3.01 -8.69
C SER A 157 7.72 2.98 -10.11
N SER A 158 9.03 2.76 -10.21
CA SER A 158 9.72 2.63 -11.50
C SER A 158 10.98 1.79 -11.40
N VAL A 159 11.32 1.13 -12.51
CA VAL A 159 12.58 0.36 -12.65
C VAL A 159 13.20 0.71 -13.99
N ASP A 160 14.32 1.41 -13.94
CA ASP A 160 15.15 1.63 -15.11
C ASP A 160 15.98 0.37 -15.38
N LYS A 161 16.21 0.07 -16.66
CA LYS A 161 17.07 -1.05 -17.07
C LYS A 161 18.39 -0.52 -17.58
N LYS A 162 19.44 -0.62 -16.77
CA LYS A 162 20.82 -0.27 -17.18
C LYS A 162 21.70 -1.49 -16.94
N MET A 163 22.29 -2.04 -18.00
CA MET A 163 23.09 -3.27 -17.92
C MET A 163 24.57 -2.91 -17.86
N LEU A 164 25.25 -3.28 -16.78
CA LEU A 164 26.70 -3.21 -16.67
C LEU A 164 27.30 -4.53 -17.14
N VAL A 165 28.10 -4.47 -18.19
CA VAL A 165 28.88 -5.60 -18.68
C VAL A 165 30.28 -5.52 -18.12
N VAL A 166 30.72 -6.59 -17.45
CA VAL A 166 32.09 -6.78 -16.97
C VAL A 166 32.73 -7.87 -17.80
N SER A 167 33.73 -7.53 -18.60
CA SER A 167 34.42 -8.44 -19.51
C SER A 167 35.90 -8.54 -19.19
N PHE A 168 36.47 -9.73 -19.43
CA PHE A 168 37.90 -9.96 -19.40
C PHE A 168 38.44 -9.84 -20.82
N THR A 169 39.27 -8.83 -21.09
CA THR A 169 39.63 -8.43 -22.47
C THR A 169 41.09 -8.68 -22.85
N GLY A 170 41.96 -8.94 -21.88
CA GLY A 170 43.35 -9.20 -22.18
C GLY A 170 44.11 -9.73 -20.99
N LYS A 171 45.19 -10.45 -21.24
CA LYS A 171 46.14 -10.91 -20.23
C LYS A 171 47.56 -10.63 -20.69
N SER A 172 48.41 -10.16 -19.80
CA SER A 172 49.83 -9.92 -20.06
C SER A 172 50.64 -10.20 -18.80
N GLN A 173 51.53 -11.20 -18.85
CA GLN A 173 52.52 -11.50 -17.79
C GLN A 173 51.95 -11.47 -16.35
N GLY A 174 50.82 -12.14 -16.11
CA GLY A 174 50.17 -12.22 -14.79
C GLY A 174 49.26 -11.05 -14.43
N GLN A 175 49.14 -10.05 -15.29
CA GLN A 175 48.12 -9.00 -15.22
C GLN A 175 46.96 -9.30 -16.15
N TYR A 176 45.75 -8.93 -15.72
CA TYR A 176 44.50 -9.18 -16.42
C TYR A 176 43.77 -7.86 -16.65
N THR A 177 43.26 -7.61 -17.85
CA THR A 177 42.50 -6.40 -18.16
C THR A 177 41.01 -6.69 -18.03
N LEU A 178 40.36 -6.01 -17.10
CA LEU A 178 38.90 -5.97 -16.98
C LEU A 178 38.35 -4.73 -17.67
N ARG A 179 37.34 -4.93 -18.52
CA ARG A 179 36.58 -3.86 -19.15
C ARG A 179 35.19 -3.80 -18.54
N PHE A 180 34.77 -2.59 -18.21
CA PHE A 180 33.44 -2.26 -17.70
C PHE A 180 32.74 -1.38 -18.71
N LYS A 181 31.52 -1.76 -19.11
CA LYS A 181 30.70 -1.01 -20.07
C LYS A 181 29.25 -0.93 -19.59
N LEU A 182 28.71 0.28 -19.47
CA LEU A 182 27.32 0.50 -19.07
C LEU A 182 26.42 0.71 -20.29
N GLY A 183 25.48 -0.20 -20.53
CA GLY A 183 24.58 -0.15 -21.68
C GLY A 183 25.29 -0.39 -23.02
N LYS A 184 24.54 -0.24 -24.13
CA LYS A 184 25.08 -0.45 -25.49
C LYS A 184 26.02 0.67 -25.91
N ASP A 185 25.71 1.90 -25.55
CA ASP A 185 26.42 3.11 -26.00
C ASP A 185 27.39 3.67 -24.94
N GLY A 186 27.54 2.98 -23.80
CA GLY A 186 28.44 3.42 -22.75
C GLY A 186 29.91 3.38 -23.15
N LYS A 187 30.69 4.30 -22.57
CA LYS A 187 32.13 4.33 -22.70
C LYS A 187 32.75 3.10 -22.02
N ASN A 188 33.74 2.50 -22.70
CA ASN A 188 34.56 1.44 -22.11
C ASN A 188 35.48 2.04 -21.05
N THR A 189 35.45 1.47 -19.84
CA THR A 189 36.43 1.74 -18.79
C THR A 189 37.23 0.48 -18.57
N GLU A 190 38.55 0.55 -18.70
CA GLU A 190 39.44 -0.61 -18.58
C GLU A 190 40.37 -0.45 -17.40
N GLU A 191 40.61 -1.54 -16.69
CA GLU A 191 41.52 -1.58 -15.56
C GLU A 191 42.35 -2.87 -15.58
N SER A 192 43.66 -2.71 -15.45
CA SER A 192 44.60 -3.84 -15.30
C SER A 192 44.65 -4.31 -13.84
N VAL A 193 44.44 -5.59 -13.59
CA VAL A 193 44.28 -6.17 -12.24
C VAL A 193 45.11 -7.43 -12.09
N VAL A 194 45.48 -7.74 -10.84
CA VAL A 194 46.20 -8.96 -10.47
C VAL A 194 45.33 -9.82 -9.55
N VAL A 195 45.61 -11.12 -9.43
CA VAL A 195 44.91 -11.97 -8.45
C VAL A 195 45.17 -11.44 -7.04
N GLY A 196 44.10 -11.27 -6.26
CA GLY A 196 44.13 -10.67 -4.92
C GLY A 196 43.69 -9.19 -4.89
N ASP A 197 43.66 -8.50 -6.04
CA ASP A 197 43.25 -7.10 -6.08
C ASP A 197 41.78 -6.92 -5.67
N LYS A 198 41.53 -5.85 -4.91
CA LYS A 198 40.20 -5.35 -4.59
C LYS A 198 39.89 -4.11 -5.40
N LEU A 199 38.76 -4.13 -6.09
CA LEU A 199 38.23 -3.08 -6.93
C LEU A 199 36.95 -2.51 -6.31
N TRP A 200 36.82 -1.20 -6.35
CA TRP A 200 35.60 -0.50 -5.94
C TRP A 200 35.02 0.16 -7.18
N VAL A 201 34.01 -0.48 -7.78
CA VAL A 201 33.33 0.06 -8.96
C VAL A 201 32.26 1.03 -8.48
N VAL A 202 32.47 2.32 -8.70
CA VAL A 202 31.53 3.37 -8.30
C VAL A 202 30.64 3.73 -9.48
N GLN A 203 29.35 3.49 -9.30
CA GLN A 203 28.33 3.81 -10.29
C GLN A 203 27.44 4.96 -9.79
N GLY A 204 27.16 5.91 -10.69
CA GLY A 204 26.16 6.96 -10.51
C GLY A 204 25.02 6.85 -11.53
N GLY A 205 24.06 7.78 -11.48
CA GLY A 205 22.87 7.75 -12.33
C GLY A 205 23.14 7.78 -13.84
N THR A 206 24.25 8.40 -14.28
CA THR A 206 24.59 8.59 -15.70
C THR A 206 25.68 7.66 -16.23
N GLY A 207 26.32 6.83 -15.39
CA GLY A 207 27.51 6.08 -15.82
C GLY A 207 28.26 5.34 -14.73
N ILE A 208 29.24 4.53 -15.17
CA ILE A 208 30.38 4.16 -14.32
C ILE A 208 31.21 5.41 -14.15
N VAL A 209 31.41 5.83 -12.91
CA VAL A 209 32.06 7.12 -12.62
C VAL A 209 33.56 6.92 -12.45
N LYS A 210 33.96 5.99 -11.59
CA LYS A 210 35.37 5.66 -11.31
C LYS A 210 35.53 4.24 -10.78
N ILE A 211 36.72 3.68 -10.97
CA ILE A 211 37.15 2.42 -10.36
C ILE A 211 38.34 2.75 -9.46
N PHE A 212 38.32 2.29 -8.21
CA PHE A 212 39.43 2.45 -7.27
C PHE A 212 40.03 1.08 -6.95
N LYS A 213 41.36 1.01 -6.82
CA LYS A 213 42.10 -0.22 -6.46
C LYS A 213 42.59 -0.18 -5.01
N GLY A 214 42.68 -1.34 -4.37
CA GLY A 214 43.26 -1.52 -3.04
C GLY A 214 42.38 -0.97 -1.90
N GLU A 215 43.01 -0.35 -0.91
CA GLU A 215 42.35 0.24 0.29
C GLU A 215 41.56 1.53 0.00
N GLY A 216 41.31 1.84 -1.28
CA GLY A 216 40.58 3.02 -1.73
C GLY A 216 39.08 3.05 -1.38
N GLN A 217 38.62 2.35 -0.34
CA GLN A 217 37.23 2.34 0.10
C GLN A 217 36.74 3.74 0.47
N GLU A 218 37.54 4.51 1.22
CA GLU A 218 37.19 5.88 1.61
C GLU A 218 37.20 6.83 0.41
N ALA A 219 38.14 6.66 -0.52
CA ALA A 219 38.15 7.41 -1.78
C ALA A 219 36.93 7.06 -2.66
N ALA A 220 36.51 5.80 -2.67
CA ALA A 220 35.30 5.35 -3.36
C ALA A 220 34.04 5.95 -2.71
N LYS A 221 33.96 5.99 -1.38
CA LYS A 221 32.88 6.67 -0.63
C LYS A 221 32.86 8.17 -0.91
N GLU A 222 34.02 8.83 -0.92
CA GLU A 222 34.11 10.27 -1.19
C GLU A 222 33.76 10.61 -2.65
N GLY A 223 34.21 9.79 -3.61
CA GLY A 223 33.79 9.89 -5.01
C GLY A 223 32.29 9.63 -5.19
N ALA A 224 31.73 8.73 -4.39
CA ALA A 224 30.31 8.41 -4.34
C ALA A 224 29.45 9.57 -3.80
N LYS A 225 29.89 10.28 -2.75
CA LYS A 225 29.14 11.42 -2.17
C LYS A 225 28.78 12.52 -3.17
N LYS A 226 29.55 12.67 -4.25
CA LYS A 226 29.33 13.68 -5.30
C LYS A 226 28.28 13.25 -6.34
N LEU A 227 27.69 12.07 -6.19
CA LEU A 227 26.76 11.48 -7.14
C LEU A 227 25.37 11.35 -6.54
N GLU A 228 24.35 11.52 -7.37
CA GLU A 228 22.98 11.16 -7.00
C GLU A 228 22.88 9.64 -6.89
N CYS A 229 22.62 9.16 -5.66
CA CYS A 229 22.46 7.75 -5.29
C CYS A 229 23.61 6.87 -5.80
N PRO A 230 24.81 6.95 -5.20
CA PRO A 230 25.95 6.14 -5.61
C PRO A 230 25.76 4.68 -5.17
N HIS A 231 26.12 3.75 -6.05
CA HIS A 231 26.26 2.34 -5.68
C HIS A 231 27.72 1.93 -5.88
N ILE A 232 28.32 1.42 -4.81
CA ILE A 232 29.70 0.91 -4.82
C ILE A 232 29.60 -0.60 -4.86
N ILE A 233 30.13 -1.21 -5.92
CA ILE A 233 30.22 -2.66 -6.08
C ILE A 233 31.66 -3.07 -5.79
N PRO A 234 31.96 -3.65 -4.61
CA PRO A 234 33.29 -4.17 -4.33
C PRO A 234 33.47 -5.50 -5.04
N LEU A 235 34.57 -5.64 -5.78
CA LEU A 235 34.98 -6.86 -6.48
C LEU A 235 36.36 -7.27 -6.00
N VAL A 236 36.57 -8.56 -5.79
CA VAL A 236 37.90 -9.13 -5.49
C VAL A 236 38.26 -10.12 -6.58
N VAL A 237 39.46 -10.00 -7.15
CA VAL A 237 39.98 -10.99 -8.11
C VAL A 237 40.45 -12.22 -7.33
N LYS A 238 39.73 -13.33 -7.43
CA LYS A 238 40.00 -14.54 -6.62
C LYS A 238 41.01 -15.47 -7.25
N GLU A 239 40.79 -15.81 -8.51
CA GLU A 239 41.53 -16.87 -9.18
C GLU A 239 41.51 -16.67 -10.68
N TYR A 240 42.58 -17.08 -11.35
CA TYR A 240 42.66 -17.21 -12.79
C TYR A 240 42.83 -18.68 -13.15
N LYS A 241 42.03 -19.17 -14.09
CA LYS A 241 42.13 -20.54 -14.62
C LYS A 241 42.43 -20.46 -16.11
N GLU A 242 43.60 -20.96 -16.48
CA GLU A 242 43.99 -21.05 -17.88
C GLU A 242 43.29 -22.22 -18.56
N ASP A 243 42.66 -21.96 -19.70
CA ASP A 243 42.10 -22.99 -20.58
C ASP A 243 42.49 -22.65 -22.02
N ARG A 244 43.52 -23.34 -22.51
CA ARG A 244 44.10 -23.11 -23.84
C ARG A 244 44.28 -24.43 -24.55
N GLY A 245 44.07 -24.41 -25.86
CA GLY A 245 44.35 -25.58 -26.67
C GLY A 245 44.06 -25.36 -28.13
N LYS A 246 43.93 -26.46 -28.86
CA LYS A 246 43.60 -26.47 -30.29
C LYS A 246 42.31 -27.24 -30.48
N ARG A 247 41.34 -26.66 -31.18
CA ARG A 247 40.07 -27.30 -31.54
C ARG A 247 39.91 -27.24 -33.05
N ILE A 248 39.43 -28.33 -33.63
CA ILE A 248 39.08 -28.36 -35.05
C ILE A 248 37.66 -27.79 -35.15
N ASP A 249 37.49 -26.72 -35.92
CA ASP A 249 36.16 -26.19 -36.18
C ASP A 249 35.40 -27.19 -37.09
N PRO A 250 34.23 -27.71 -36.65
CA PRO A 250 33.48 -28.70 -37.43
C PRO A 250 33.00 -28.14 -38.78
N THR A 251 32.92 -26.82 -38.95
CA THR A 251 32.43 -26.17 -40.16
C THR A 251 33.54 -25.94 -41.17
N THR A 252 34.70 -25.44 -40.73
CA THR A 252 35.81 -25.07 -41.62
C THR A 252 36.89 -26.14 -41.69
N GLN A 253 36.83 -27.18 -40.84
CA GLN A 253 37.85 -28.22 -40.68
C GLN A 253 39.26 -27.67 -40.42
N THR A 254 39.38 -26.39 -40.04
CA THR A 254 40.64 -25.74 -39.70
C THR A 254 40.95 -25.93 -38.22
N GLN A 255 42.22 -26.17 -37.91
CA GLN A 255 42.70 -26.24 -36.52
C GLN A 255 42.86 -24.81 -36.00
N ASN A 256 41.93 -24.39 -35.13
CA ASN A 256 41.96 -23.07 -34.51
C ASN A 256 42.53 -23.20 -33.09
N GLU A 257 43.44 -22.30 -32.73
CA GLU A 257 43.87 -22.14 -31.35
C GLU A 257 42.74 -21.45 -30.57
N PHE A 258 42.43 -21.93 -29.38
CA PHE A 258 41.41 -21.35 -28.51
C PHE A 258 42.02 -20.96 -27.16
N ASP A 259 41.51 -19.87 -26.60
CA ASP A 259 41.78 -19.43 -25.24
C ASP A 259 40.45 -19.10 -24.54
N ASP A 260 39.95 -20.06 -23.78
CA ASP A 260 38.74 -19.91 -22.98
C ASP A 260 39.09 -19.62 -21.50
N SER A 261 40.26 -19.01 -21.25
CA SER A 261 40.73 -18.73 -19.89
C SER A 261 39.71 -17.93 -19.08
N LEU A 262 39.56 -18.31 -17.81
CA LEU A 262 38.58 -17.77 -16.88
C LEU A 262 39.26 -16.89 -15.83
N LEU A 263 38.63 -15.76 -15.53
CA LEU A 263 38.92 -14.99 -14.33
C LEU A 263 37.72 -15.07 -13.39
N ILE A 264 37.95 -15.49 -12.15
CA ILE A 264 36.95 -15.59 -11.10
C ILE A 264 37.03 -14.34 -10.24
N LEU A 265 35.93 -13.60 -10.20
CA LEU A 265 35.73 -12.41 -9.37
C LEU A 265 34.77 -12.76 -8.23
N GLU A 266 34.97 -12.20 -7.05
CA GLU A 266 34.00 -12.24 -5.96
C GLU A 266 33.39 -10.86 -5.80
N ARG A 267 32.07 -10.76 -6.01
CA ARG A 267 31.30 -9.58 -5.69
C ARG A 267 30.99 -9.59 -4.19
N GLN A 268 31.25 -8.50 -3.47
CA GLN A 268 31.13 -8.42 -2.01
C GLN A 268 30.10 -7.37 -1.53
N ASP A 269 29.21 -6.92 -2.40
CA ASP A 269 28.07 -6.11 -1.99
C ASP A 269 26.94 -6.99 -1.44
N GLY A 270 25.72 -6.45 -1.32
CA GLY A 270 24.59 -7.16 -0.76
C GLY A 270 24.24 -8.48 -1.46
N LEU A 271 24.59 -8.64 -2.74
CA LEU A 271 24.35 -9.86 -3.50
C LEU A 271 25.35 -10.99 -3.17
N ALA A 272 26.58 -10.63 -2.78
CA ALA A 272 27.68 -11.53 -2.44
C ALA A 272 27.79 -12.82 -3.29
N GLY A 273 28.69 -12.88 -4.27
CA GLY A 273 28.78 -14.07 -5.11
C GLY A 273 30.01 -14.18 -6.00
N LEU A 274 30.33 -15.41 -6.39
CA LEU A 274 31.38 -15.69 -7.37
C LEU A 274 30.86 -15.44 -8.79
N VAL A 275 31.65 -14.72 -9.56
CA VAL A 275 31.36 -14.32 -10.93
C VAL A 275 32.51 -14.81 -11.80
N LYS A 276 32.18 -15.64 -12.79
CA LYS A 276 33.16 -16.14 -13.75
C LYS A 276 33.07 -15.29 -15.01
N VAL A 277 34.18 -14.72 -15.45
CA VAL A 277 34.29 -13.99 -16.72
C VAL A 277 35.32 -14.67 -17.61
N MET A 278 34.98 -14.91 -18.87
CA MET A 278 35.88 -15.59 -19.81
C MET A 278 36.63 -14.56 -20.65
N LEU A 279 37.84 -14.93 -21.09
CA LEU A 279 38.65 -14.08 -21.97
C LEU A 279 37.92 -13.86 -23.29
N ASN A 280 37.80 -12.59 -23.69
CA ASN A 280 37.22 -12.20 -24.96
C ASN A 280 38.32 -11.94 -25.98
N GLU A 281 38.63 -12.95 -26.78
CA GLU A 281 39.55 -12.82 -27.91
C GLU A 281 38.85 -12.39 -29.22
N GLY A 282 37.52 -12.18 -29.19
CA GLY A 282 36.73 -11.80 -30.37
C GLY A 282 35.59 -10.82 -30.07
N ASN A 283 34.70 -10.62 -31.04
CA ASN A 283 33.59 -9.66 -30.98
C ASN A 283 32.38 -10.13 -30.14
N ILE A 284 32.52 -11.23 -29.39
CA ILE A 284 31.46 -11.80 -28.55
C ILE A 284 31.84 -11.53 -27.09
N SER A 285 31.03 -10.74 -26.38
CA SER A 285 31.24 -10.48 -24.96
C SER A 285 30.83 -11.69 -24.11
N ARG A 286 31.79 -12.45 -23.62
CA ARG A 286 31.63 -13.57 -22.65
C ARG A 286 31.87 -13.12 -21.22
N GLY A 287 31.31 -11.94 -20.89
CA GLY A 287 31.42 -11.29 -19.59
C GLY A 287 30.20 -11.48 -18.71
N ALA A 288 30.28 -11.01 -17.47
CA ALA A 288 29.13 -10.92 -16.58
C ALA A 288 28.26 -9.72 -16.93
N VAL A 289 26.94 -9.90 -16.90
CA VAL A 289 25.97 -8.83 -17.16
C VAL A 289 25.14 -8.61 -15.91
N TRP A 290 25.20 -7.40 -15.35
CA TRP A 290 24.47 -7.04 -14.14
C TRP A 290 23.45 -5.95 -14.44
N ASN A 291 22.22 -6.12 -13.96
CA ASN A 291 21.27 -5.02 -13.94
C ASN A 291 21.67 -4.06 -12.81
N VAL A 292 21.99 -2.84 -13.18
CA VAL A 292 22.37 -1.77 -12.27
C VAL A 292 21.53 -0.52 -12.52
N GLY A 293 20.35 -0.70 -13.10
CA GLY A 293 19.39 0.38 -13.24
C GLY A 293 18.82 0.83 -11.90
N ASP A 294 18.21 2.01 -11.93
CA ASP A 294 17.64 2.66 -10.77
C ASP A 294 16.27 2.05 -10.46
N VAL A 295 16.05 1.69 -9.19
CA VAL A 295 14.83 1.07 -8.67
C VAL A 295 14.18 2.06 -7.71
N ARG A 296 12.99 2.56 -8.06
CA ARG A 296 12.18 3.39 -7.17
C ARG A 296 11.01 2.59 -6.65
N LEU A 297 10.85 2.65 -5.34
CA LEU A 297 9.75 2.02 -4.63
C LEU A 297 8.81 3.12 -4.13
N VAL A 298 7.56 2.78 -3.87
CA VAL A 298 6.58 3.69 -3.26
C VAL A 298 5.86 2.97 -2.15
N SER A 299 5.74 3.62 -0.99
CA SER A 299 4.90 3.13 0.10
C SER A 299 3.48 3.63 -0.09
N SER A 300 2.50 2.73 0.08
CA SER A 300 1.09 3.12 0.10
C SER A 300 0.64 3.63 1.47
N VAL A 301 1.53 3.60 2.47
CA VAL A 301 1.28 4.16 3.80
C VAL A 301 1.20 5.69 3.71
N PRO A 302 0.19 6.32 4.32
CA PRO A 302 0.07 7.77 4.36
C PRO A 302 1.37 8.45 4.82
N GLY A 303 1.86 9.40 4.02
CA GLY A 303 3.03 10.22 4.34
C GLY A 303 4.41 9.64 3.98
N GLU A 304 4.53 8.36 3.59
CA GLU A 304 5.84 7.73 3.33
C GLU A 304 6.34 7.87 1.88
N GLY A 305 5.46 8.11 0.91
CA GLY A 305 5.84 8.54 -0.44
C GLY A 305 6.79 7.61 -1.21
N GLU A 306 7.60 8.19 -2.10
CA GLU A 306 8.59 7.45 -2.90
C GLU A 306 9.91 7.24 -2.14
N MET A 307 10.50 6.08 -2.37
CA MET A 307 11.78 5.65 -1.80
C MET A 307 12.78 5.31 -2.91
N GLY A 308 14.05 5.62 -2.65
CA GLY A 308 15.16 5.39 -3.57
C GLY A 308 15.57 6.64 -4.36
N PRO A 309 16.27 6.49 -5.49
CA PRO A 309 16.54 5.23 -6.20
C PRO A 309 17.54 4.30 -5.50
N TYR A 310 17.27 3.01 -5.58
CA TYR A 310 18.16 1.91 -5.15
C TYR A 310 18.70 1.16 -6.36
N ARG A 311 19.76 0.37 -6.18
CA ARG A 311 20.29 -0.52 -7.23
C ARG A 311 20.45 -1.95 -6.73
N VAL A 312 20.49 -2.91 -7.66
CA VAL A 312 20.69 -4.32 -7.32
C VAL A 312 22.06 -4.51 -6.67
N GLY A 313 22.07 -5.07 -5.46
CA GLY A 313 23.22 -5.22 -4.56
C GLY A 313 23.27 -4.18 -3.44
N GLN A 314 22.45 -3.12 -3.51
CA GLN A 314 22.39 -2.08 -2.49
C GLN A 314 21.48 -2.48 -1.33
N ALA A 315 21.92 -2.17 -0.12
CA ALA A 315 21.13 -2.31 1.09
C ALA A 315 20.51 -0.96 1.49
N PHE A 316 19.31 -0.99 2.07
CA PHE A 316 18.65 0.16 2.66
C PHE A 316 17.82 -0.27 3.88
N ASP A 317 17.61 0.67 4.81
CA ASP A 317 16.80 0.44 6.01
C ASP A 317 15.41 1.02 5.79
N TYR A 318 14.37 0.25 6.13
CA TYR A 318 12.98 0.66 6.04
C TYR A 318 12.12 -0.11 7.05
N ALA A 319 11.18 0.56 7.70
CA ALA A 319 10.29 -0.04 8.71
C ALA A 319 11.02 -0.89 9.77
N GLY A 320 12.19 -0.43 10.24
CA GLY A 320 13.01 -1.13 11.23
C GLY A 320 13.71 -2.41 10.75
N LYS A 321 13.64 -2.70 9.44
CA LYS A 321 14.31 -3.85 8.81
C LYS A 321 15.32 -3.39 7.77
N LYS A 322 16.32 -4.24 7.52
CA LYS A 322 17.31 -4.01 6.48
C LYS A 322 16.97 -4.83 5.24
N PHE A 323 16.81 -4.16 4.11
CA PHE A 323 16.51 -4.78 2.82
C PHE A 323 17.73 -4.72 1.91
N VAL A 324 17.94 -5.76 1.12
CA VAL A 324 18.93 -5.80 0.05
C VAL A 324 18.22 -6.07 -1.26
N VAL A 325 18.44 -5.22 -2.27
CA VAL A 325 17.87 -5.46 -3.61
C VAL A 325 18.66 -6.58 -4.29
N ILE A 326 18.06 -7.76 -4.48
CA ILE A 326 18.74 -8.91 -5.12
C ILE A 326 18.36 -9.07 -6.59
N GLY A 327 17.23 -8.50 -7.00
CA GLY A 327 16.78 -8.53 -8.39
C GLY A 327 15.77 -7.42 -8.67
N ALA A 328 15.81 -6.90 -9.90
CA ALA A 328 14.87 -5.86 -10.32
C ALA A 328 14.49 -6.02 -11.79
N THR A 329 13.20 -6.15 -12.03
CA THR A 329 12.53 -6.02 -13.33
C THR A 329 11.33 -5.09 -13.19
N PRO A 330 10.82 -4.50 -14.30
CA PRO A 330 9.61 -3.68 -14.24
C PRO A 330 8.38 -4.40 -13.67
N SER A 331 8.34 -5.73 -13.77
CA SER A 331 7.25 -6.56 -13.25
C SER A 331 7.47 -7.06 -11.82
N LYS A 332 8.71 -7.03 -11.30
CA LYS A 332 9.05 -7.64 -10.02
C LYS A 332 10.37 -7.11 -9.47
N VAL A 333 10.39 -6.70 -8.21
CA VAL A 333 11.62 -6.38 -7.47
C VAL A 333 11.74 -7.34 -6.32
N SER A 334 12.83 -8.12 -6.28
CA SER A 334 13.11 -9.07 -5.22
C SER A 334 14.03 -8.44 -4.18
N LEU A 335 13.60 -8.45 -2.92
CA LEU A 335 14.30 -7.90 -1.77
C LEU A 335 14.61 -9.01 -0.77
N GLU A 336 15.83 -9.04 -0.24
CA GLU A 336 16.21 -9.93 0.86
C GLU A 336 16.20 -9.16 2.19
N ILE A 337 15.52 -9.69 3.21
CA ILE A 337 15.44 -9.10 4.56
C ILE A 337 16.57 -9.64 5.44
N ARG A 338 17.31 -8.75 6.11
CA ARG A 338 18.38 -9.11 7.06
C ARG A 338 18.12 -8.56 8.48
N PRO A 339 18.51 -9.30 9.54
CA PRO A 339 19.04 -10.67 9.54
C PRO A 339 17.90 -11.70 9.44
N GLY A 340 17.94 -12.58 8.44
CA GLY A 340 16.89 -13.58 8.24
C GLY A 340 16.96 -14.29 6.89
N GLY A 341 17.44 -13.60 5.85
CA GLY A 341 17.56 -14.15 4.50
C GLY A 341 16.22 -14.41 3.80
N GLU A 342 15.12 -13.92 4.37
CA GLU A 342 13.80 -14.02 3.77
C GLU A 342 13.75 -13.18 2.49
N VAL A 343 13.36 -13.81 1.38
CA VAL A 343 13.24 -13.13 0.08
C VAL A 343 11.78 -12.78 -0.15
N VAL A 344 11.53 -11.50 -0.38
CA VAL A 344 10.21 -10.93 -0.67
C VAL A 344 10.19 -10.38 -2.07
N ASP A 345 9.14 -10.70 -2.82
CA ASP A 345 8.89 -10.14 -4.14
C ASP A 345 7.90 -8.97 -4.03
N ILE A 346 8.35 -7.78 -4.42
CA ILE A 346 7.54 -6.57 -4.54
C ILE A 346 7.00 -6.49 -5.97
N LEU A 347 5.71 -6.26 -6.07
CA LEU A 347 4.98 -6.15 -7.33
C LEU A 347 4.71 -4.69 -7.70
N PRO A 348 4.49 -4.39 -8.99
CA PRO A 348 4.10 -3.06 -9.42
C PRO A 348 2.80 -2.62 -8.78
N LYS A 349 2.66 -1.31 -8.60
CA LYS A 349 1.38 -0.73 -8.19
C LYS A 349 0.35 -1.12 -9.25
N THR A 350 -0.68 -1.87 -8.85
CA THR A 350 -1.81 -2.17 -9.73
C THR A 350 -2.41 -0.83 -10.15
N PRO A 351 -2.61 -0.59 -11.47
CA PRO A 351 -3.16 0.67 -11.96
C PRO A 351 -4.58 0.94 -11.45
#